data_AF-A0A0J9RYZ3-F1
#
_entry.id   AF-A0A0J9RYZ3-F1
#
_cell.length_a   1.000
_cell.length_b   1.000
_cell.length_c   1.000
_cell.angle_alpha   90.00
_cell.angle_beta   90.00
_cell.angle_gamma   90.00
#
_symmetry.space_group_name_H-M   'P 1'
#
loop_
_entity.id
_entity.type
_entity.pdbx_description
1 polymer ?
#
loop_
_entity_poly.entity_id
_entity_poly.type
_entity_poly.pdbx_seq_one_letter_code
_entity_poly.pdbx_strand_id
1 'polypeptide(L)'
;MLLFLFLLAFRPCLGYNVIRSEMYEAHNSHRRTWLVPELIESDELSKDAEEYAIHLSTLNIPDQILYETAVDRNVRVDHLDYPLSEPDNEFYTENICEFIKNECIYYWATEGAKSYAIEKERRTEVEQSLADKFSAITWKSTREMGVGWAPKDRSKRGGRKILVVRYNPAGNQPGEFEKNIEEPTFLEYFEMPTREDPDRWRNGSATLRYGLVDVQICIYLFVLTFPFIRKALRSYKGLHVKIIIE
;
A
#
# COMPACT_ATOMS: atom_id res chain seq x y z
N MET A 1 30.12 1.19 -14.06
CA MET A 1 29.00 1.78 -14.83
C MET A 1 27.75 0.89 -14.80
N LEU A 2 27.82 -0.41 -15.18
CA LEU A 2 26.66 -1.32 -15.09
C LEU A 2 26.09 -1.49 -13.66
N LEU A 3 26.95 -1.62 -12.63
CA LEU A 3 26.51 -1.76 -11.23
C LEU A 3 25.74 -0.53 -10.71
N PHE A 4 26.10 0.67 -11.20
CA PHE A 4 25.47 1.93 -10.80
C PHE A 4 24.10 2.11 -11.48
N LEU A 5 23.97 1.69 -12.73
CA LEU A 5 22.69 1.62 -13.44
C LEU A 5 21.75 0.57 -12.83
N PHE A 6 22.29 -0.57 -12.37
CA PHE A 6 21.54 -1.60 -11.66
C PHE A 6 20.99 -1.07 -10.32
N LEU A 7 21.81 -0.41 -9.50
CA LEU A 7 21.36 0.17 -8.22
C LEU A 7 20.30 1.29 -8.39
N LEU A 8 20.31 2.01 -9.51
CA LEU A 8 19.31 3.03 -9.83
C LEU A 8 17.97 2.43 -10.30
N ALA A 9 18.00 1.31 -11.03
CA ALA A 9 16.80 0.61 -11.48
C ALA A 9 16.11 -0.21 -10.37
N PHE A 10 16.87 -0.75 -9.42
CA PHE A 10 16.33 -1.62 -8.36
C PHE A 10 15.80 -0.85 -7.12
N ARG A 11 16.28 0.36 -6.85
CA ARG A 11 15.81 1.15 -5.69
C ARG A 11 14.32 1.51 -5.72
N PRO A 12 13.74 1.94 -6.87
CA PRO A 12 12.30 2.18 -6.97
C PRO A 12 11.48 0.90 -6.74
N CYS A 13 11.90 -0.22 -7.36
CA CYS A 13 11.25 -1.52 -7.17
C CYS A 13 11.30 -2.00 -5.71
N LEU A 14 12.42 -1.77 -5.02
CA LEU A 14 12.56 -2.17 -3.62
C LEU A 14 11.60 -1.39 -2.72
N GLY A 15 11.47 -0.07 -2.90
CA GLY A 15 10.55 0.75 -2.11
C GLY A 15 9.08 0.42 -2.39
N TYR A 16 8.75 0.10 -3.65
CA TYR A 16 7.40 -0.30 -4.03
C TYR A 16 6.98 -1.61 -3.37
N ASN A 17 7.84 -2.64 -3.45
CA ASN A 17 7.56 -3.94 -2.86
C ASN A 17 7.42 -3.88 -1.33
N VAL A 18 8.16 -2.97 -0.67
CA VAL A 18 8.04 -2.79 0.79
C VAL A 18 6.68 -2.21 1.18
N ILE A 19 6.23 -1.13 0.53
CA ILE A 19 4.92 -0.53 0.84
C ILE A 19 3.79 -1.52 0.55
N ARG A 20 3.89 -2.23 -0.59
CA ARG A 20 2.92 -3.25 -0.97
C ARG A 20 2.83 -4.35 0.11
N SER A 21 3.95 -4.98 0.47
CA SER A 21 4.01 -6.03 1.51
C SER A 21 3.45 -5.54 2.84
N GLU A 22 3.84 -4.34 3.27
CA GLU A 22 3.37 -3.72 4.51
C GLU A 22 1.85 -3.56 4.54
N MET A 23 1.25 -3.13 3.42
CA MET A 23 -0.21 -3.01 3.33
C MET A 23 -0.89 -4.38 3.41
N TYR A 24 -0.41 -5.41 2.70
CA TYR A 24 -1.00 -6.75 2.78
C TYR A 24 -0.90 -7.34 4.19
N GLU A 25 0.27 -7.23 4.83
CA GLU A 25 0.49 -7.73 6.18
C GLU A 25 -0.43 -7.05 7.20
N ALA A 26 -0.55 -5.73 7.13
CA ALA A 26 -1.41 -4.96 8.04
C ALA A 26 -2.90 -5.25 7.83
N HIS A 27 -3.36 -5.34 6.57
CA HIS A 27 -4.75 -5.71 6.27
C HIS A 27 -5.08 -7.11 6.77
N ASN A 28 -4.23 -8.09 6.48
CA ASN A 28 -4.48 -9.47 6.91
C ASN A 28 -4.32 -9.64 8.43
N SER A 29 -3.47 -8.84 9.08
CA SER A 29 -3.43 -8.77 10.54
C SER A 29 -4.74 -8.25 11.12
N HIS A 30 -5.31 -7.18 10.56
CA HIS A 30 -6.63 -6.69 10.93
C HIS A 30 -7.71 -7.77 10.73
N ARG A 31 -7.76 -8.35 9.52
CA ARG A 31 -8.77 -9.34 9.14
C ARG A 31 -8.73 -10.61 10.00
N ARG A 32 -7.54 -11.08 10.38
CA ARG A 32 -7.39 -12.17 11.37
C ARG A 32 -8.01 -11.81 12.71
N THR A 33 -7.75 -10.61 13.23
CA THR A 33 -8.35 -10.14 14.49
C THR A 33 -9.87 -10.04 14.39
N TRP A 34 -10.38 -9.65 13.22
CA TRP A 34 -11.81 -9.56 12.91
C TRP A 34 -12.44 -10.90 12.50
N LEU A 35 -11.69 -12.01 12.56
CA LEU A 35 -12.16 -13.36 12.21
C LEU A 35 -12.75 -13.47 10.80
N VAL A 36 -12.31 -12.62 9.86
CA VAL A 36 -12.69 -12.68 8.44
C VAL A 36 -11.54 -13.24 7.60
N PRO A 37 -11.81 -13.92 6.47
CA PRO A 37 -10.77 -14.54 5.65
C PRO A 37 -9.74 -13.54 5.16
N GLU A 38 -8.46 -13.93 5.11
CA GLU A 38 -7.39 -13.09 4.56
C GLU A 38 -7.62 -12.75 3.09
N LEU A 39 -7.07 -11.60 2.68
CA LEU A 39 -7.05 -11.13 1.30
C LEU A 39 -5.82 -11.69 0.58
N ILE A 40 -6.04 -12.12 -0.66
CA ILE A 40 -5.00 -12.59 -1.58
C ILE A 40 -4.50 -11.40 -2.41
N GLU A 41 -3.21 -11.38 -2.73
CA GLU A 41 -2.66 -10.35 -3.62
C GLU A 41 -3.15 -10.52 -5.06
N SER A 42 -3.62 -9.42 -5.66
CA SER A 42 -3.95 -9.35 -7.08
C SER A 42 -3.01 -8.37 -7.78
N ASP A 43 -2.19 -8.89 -8.70
CA ASP A 43 -1.28 -8.08 -9.51
C ASP A 43 -2.04 -7.17 -10.49
N GLU A 44 -3.18 -7.63 -11.01
CA GLU A 44 -4.05 -6.85 -11.89
C GLU A 44 -4.61 -5.63 -11.15
N LEU A 45 -5.24 -5.85 -9.98
CA LEU A 45 -5.74 -4.74 -9.16
C LEU A 45 -4.62 -3.81 -8.70
N SER A 46 -3.43 -4.33 -8.39
CA SER A 46 -2.29 -3.52 -7.96
C SER A 46 -1.78 -2.61 -9.08
N LYS A 47 -1.70 -3.15 -10.30
CA LYS A 47 -1.29 -2.38 -11.48
C LYS A 47 -2.29 -1.25 -11.75
N ASP A 48 -3.59 -1.56 -11.75
CA ASP A 48 -4.61 -0.55 -12.03
C ASP A 48 -4.68 0.51 -10.91
N ALA A 49 -4.49 0.11 -9.65
CA ALA A 49 -4.38 1.03 -8.52
C ALA A 49 -3.15 1.95 -8.65
N GLU A 50 -2.02 1.44 -9.14
CA GLU A 50 -0.81 2.23 -9.37
C GLU A 50 -1.00 3.25 -10.50
N GLU A 51 -1.61 2.83 -11.61
CA GLU A 51 -1.96 3.73 -12.70
C GLU A 51 -2.87 4.87 -12.21
N TYR A 52 -3.83 4.56 -11.34
CA TYR A 52 -4.70 5.57 -10.75
C TYR A 52 -3.98 6.48 -9.75
N ALA A 53 -3.11 5.95 -8.89
CA ALA A 53 -2.28 6.77 -8.01
C ALA A 53 -1.39 7.75 -8.79
N ILE A 54 -0.83 7.31 -9.92
CA ILE A 54 -0.09 8.17 -10.85
C ILE A 54 -1.01 9.27 -11.40
N HIS A 55 -2.22 8.93 -11.83
CA HIS A 55 -3.19 9.92 -12.29
C HIS A 55 -3.50 10.97 -11.21
N LEU A 56 -3.81 10.56 -9.98
CA LEU A 56 -4.07 11.45 -8.85
C LEU A 56 -2.91 12.43 -8.60
N SER A 57 -1.66 11.98 -8.76
CA SER A 57 -0.47 12.85 -8.60
C SER A 57 -0.41 14.00 -9.62
N THR A 58 -1.14 13.91 -10.73
CA THR A 58 -1.19 14.94 -11.77
C THR A 58 -2.29 15.99 -11.54
N LEU A 59 -3.22 15.75 -10.62
CA LEU A 59 -4.40 16.59 -10.41
C LEU A 59 -4.10 17.86 -9.59
N ASN A 60 -2.87 18.04 -9.09
CA ASN A 60 -2.46 19.17 -8.25
C ASN A 60 -3.36 19.36 -7.00
N ILE A 61 -3.82 18.25 -6.42
CA ILE A 61 -4.62 18.25 -5.19
C ILE A 61 -3.77 18.84 -4.04
N PRO A 62 -4.28 19.83 -3.27
CA PRO A 62 -3.58 20.40 -2.13
C PRO A 62 -3.13 19.35 -1.11
N ASP A 63 -2.10 19.68 -0.33
CA ASP A 63 -1.63 18.81 0.75
C ASP A 63 -2.71 18.62 1.81
N GLN A 64 -3.08 17.35 2.01
CA GLN A 64 -4.03 16.97 3.04
C GLN A 64 -3.37 16.94 4.43
N ILE A 65 -4.17 17.01 5.48
CA ILE A 65 -3.67 16.76 6.84
C ILE A 65 -3.33 15.27 6.93
N LEU A 66 -2.06 14.95 7.18
CA LEU A 66 -1.61 13.57 7.34
C LEU A 66 -2.22 12.95 8.60
N TYR A 67 -2.50 11.65 8.58
CA TYR A 67 -3.19 10.96 9.67
C TYR A 67 -2.43 11.04 10.99
N GLU A 68 -1.10 10.93 11.00
CA GLU A 68 -0.29 11.12 12.20
C GLU A 68 -0.46 12.51 12.81
N THR A 69 -0.58 13.55 11.96
CA THR A 69 -0.81 14.93 12.41
C THR A 69 -2.23 15.10 12.94
N ALA A 70 -3.20 14.39 12.37
CA ALA A 70 -4.58 14.42 12.82
C ALA A 70 -4.70 13.80 14.23
N VAL A 71 -4.03 12.66 14.47
CA VAL A 71 -3.93 12.03 15.79
C VAL A 71 -3.29 12.98 16.80
N ASP A 72 -2.13 13.57 16.49
CA ASP A 72 -1.42 14.49 17.40
C ASP A 72 -2.28 15.72 17.79
N ARG A 73 -3.10 16.20 16.87
CA ARG A 73 -3.99 17.35 17.07
C ARG A 73 -5.35 16.98 17.65
N ASN A 74 -5.61 15.69 17.85
CA ASN A 74 -6.91 15.17 18.26
C ASN A 74 -8.06 15.68 17.36
N VAL A 75 -7.82 15.68 16.05
CA VAL A 75 -8.82 16.01 15.03
C VAL A 75 -9.05 14.79 14.14
N ARG A 76 -10.30 14.56 13.76
CA ARG A 76 -10.65 13.52 12.80
C ARG A 76 -10.63 14.09 11.40
N VAL A 77 -9.89 13.45 10.50
CA VAL A 77 -9.77 13.87 9.10
C VAL A 77 -9.86 12.67 8.19
N ASP A 78 -10.24 12.92 6.96
CA ASP A 78 -10.01 11.97 5.87
C ASP A 78 -9.55 12.71 4.62
N HIS A 79 -9.02 11.99 3.64
CA HIS A 79 -8.43 12.55 2.41
C HIS A 79 -9.46 12.61 1.27
N LEU A 80 -10.61 13.23 1.56
CA LEU A 80 -11.77 13.33 0.65
C LEU A 80 -11.49 14.12 -0.64
N ASP A 81 -10.46 14.97 -0.65
CA ASP A 81 -10.06 15.71 -1.86
C ASP A 81 -9.53 14.80 -2.98
N TYR A 82 -9.20 13.53 -2.67
CA TYR A 82 -8.86 12.53 -3.67
C TYR A 82 -10.13 11.83 -4.17
N PRO A 83 -10.55 12.07 -5.43
CA PRO A 83 -11.73 11.41 -5.97
C PRO A 83 -11.49 9.91 -6.11
N LEU A 84 -12.57 9.13 -6.02
CA LEU A 84 -12.57 7.73 -6.46
C LEU A 84 -12.45 7.68 -7.99
N SER A 85 -11.78 6.62 -8.48
CA SER A 85 -11.64 6.35 -9.91
C SER A 85 -12.98 6.20 -10.61
N GLU A 86 -13.83 5.35 -10.03
CA GLU A 86 -15.16 5.02 -10.52
C GLU A 86 -16.10 4.88 -9.32
N PRO A 87 -16.81 5.95 -8.92
CA PRO A 87 -17.66 5.95 -7.72
C PRO A 87 -18.78 4.90 -7.75
N ASP A 88 -19.30 4.57 -8.94
CA ASP A 88 -20.39 3.60 -9.15
C ASP A 88 -19.87 2.20 -9.50
N ASN A 89 -18.59 1.92 -9.27
CA ASN A 89 -17.99 0.64 -9.65
C ASN A 89 -18.52 -0.51 -8.77
N GLU A 90 -19.06 -1.53 -9.42
CA GLU A 90 -19.54 -2.75 -8.77
C GLU A 90 -18.44 -3.84 -8.68
N PHE A 91 -17.32 -3.68 -9.40
CA PHE A 91 -16.25 -4.69 -9.44
C PHE A 91 -15.30 -4.59 -8.25
N TYR A 92 -14.90 -3.38 -7.84
CA TYR A 92 -14.02 -3.20 -6.69
C TYR A 92 -14.44 -2.01 -5.82
N THR A 93 -14.11 -2.09 -4.53
CA THR A 93 -14.12 -0.92 -3.64
C THR A 93 -12.72 -0.31 -3.57
N GLU A 94 -12.60 1.00 -3.45
CA GLU A 94 -11.33 1.72 -3.48
C GLU A 94 -11.12 2.59 -2.22
N ASN A 95 -9.99 2.42 -1.54
CA ASN A 95 -9.53 3.30 -0.47
C ASN A 95 -8.31 4.08 -0.93
N ILE A 96 -8.31 5.39 -0.67
CA ILE A 96 -7.22 6.31 -1.03
C ILE A 96 -6.72 7.03 0.21
N CYS A 97 -5.40 7.24 0.32
CA CYS A 97 -4.78 8.14 1.31
C CYS A 97 -3.52 8.82 0.77
N GLU A 98 -3.18 9.95 1.39
CA GLU A 98 -1.91 10.65 1.26
C GLU A 98 -1.04 10.41 2.51
N PHE A 99 0.23 10.07 2.32
CA PHE A 99 1.10 9.71 3.44
C PHE A 99 2.59 10.04 3.22
N ILE A 100 3.33 10.26 4.31
CA ILE A 100 4.81 10.22 4.32
C ILE A 100 5.25 8.92 5.00
N LYS A 101 4.77 8.71 6.23
CA LYS A 101 4.77 7.43 6.95
C LYS A 101 3.45 6.74 6.67
N ASN A 102 3.49 5.46 6.30
CA ASN A 102 2.29 4.75 5.90
C ASN A 102 1.49 4.32 7.14
N GLU A 103 0.58 5.19 7.57
CA GLU A 103 -0.34 4.98 8.70
C GLU A 103 -1.77 4.69 8.23
N CYS A 104 -1.99 4.54 6.92
CA CYS A 104 -3.32 4.57 6.32
C CYS A 104 -4.22 3.46 6.83
N ILE A 105 -3.77 2.22 6.76
CA ILE A 105 -4.53 1.06 7.25
C ILE A 105 -4.81 1.15 8.75
N TYR A 106 -3.85 1.59 9.55
CA TYR A 106 -4.03 1.75 10.99
C TYR A 106 -5.11 2.80 11.31
N TYR A 107 -5.07 3.94 10.61
CA TYR A 107 -6.06 5.00 10.78
C TYR A 107 -7.45 4.57 10.30
N TRP A 108 -7.55 3.96 9.11
CA TRP A 108 -8.80 3.43 8.57
C TRP A 108 -9.39 2.34 9.47
N ALA A 109 -8.57 1.44 10.01
CA ALA A 109 -9.03 0.37 10.88
C ALA A 109 -9.51 0.88 12.25
N THR A 110 -8.89 1.95 12.79
CA THR A 110 -9.19 2.44 14.16
C THR A 110 -10.17 3.61 14.17
N GLU A 111 -9.87 4.71 13.48
CA GLU A 111 -10.78 5.85 13.38
C GLU A 111 -11.99 5.55 12.48
N GLY A 112 -11.84 4.68 11.49
CA GLY A 112 -12.96 4.18 10.70
C GLY A 112 -13.87 3.24 11.48
N ALA A 113 -13.33 2.37 12.33
CA ALA A 113 -14.10 1.58 13.30
C ALA A 113 -14.94 2.48 14.23
N LYS A 114 -14.32 3.49 14.84
CA LYS A 114 -15.01 4.48 15.68
C LYS A 114 -16.10 5.23 14.91
N SER A 115 -15.82 5.61 13.66
CA SER A 115 -16.78 6.31 12.81
C SER A 115 -17.94 5.39 12.40
N TYR A 116 -17.67 4.11 12.14
CA TYR A 116 -18.68 3.10 11.82
C TYR A 116 -19.61 2.82 13.01
N ALA A 117 -19.11 2.91 14.24
CA ALA A 117 -19.93 2.76 15.46
C ALA A 117 -20.97 3.90 15.64
N ILE A 118 -20.76 5.07 15.02
CA ILE A 118 -21.74 6.15 15.01
C ILE A 118 -22.90 5.76 14.11
N GLU A 119 -24.15 6.01 14.54
CA GLU A 119 -25.35 5.80 13.72
C GLU A 119 -25.20 6.52 12.36
N LYS A 120 -25.52 5.83 11.27
CA LYS A 120 -25.25 6.31 9.89
C LYS A 120 -25.84 7.70 9.64
N GLU A 121 -27.05 7.96 10.16
CA GLU A 121 -27.78 9.21 10.00
C GLU A 121 -27.14 10.38 10.76
N ARG A 122 -26.22 10.10 11.68
CA ARG A 122 -25.53 11.10 12.53
C ARG A 122 -24.08 11.35 12.11
N ARG A 123 -23.55 10.60 11.14
CA ARG A 123 -22.17 10.74 10.69
C ARG A 123 -22.00 12.03 9.88
N THR A 124 -20.91 12.73 10.15
CA THR A 124 -20.36 13.73 9.21
C THR A 124 -19.84 13.04 7.95
N GLU A 125 -19.54 13.81 6.90
CA GLU A 125 -18.96 13.28 5.66
C GLU A 125 -17.61 12.56 5.90
N VAL A 126 -16.77 13.13 6.76
CA VAL A 126 -15.49 12.53 7.17
C VAL A 126 -15.72 11.19 7.88
N GLU A 127 -16.66 11.14 8.82
CA GLU A 127 -16.98 9.91 9.54
C GLU A 127 -17.59 8.85 8.62
N GLN A 128 -18.45 9.26 7.68
CA GLN A 128 -19.01 8.34 6.71
C GLN A 128 -17.90 7.76 5.81
N SER A 129 -16.97 8.58 5.33
CA SER A 129 -15.86 8.09 4.52
C SER A 129 -14.93 7.15 5.28
N LEU A 130 -14.57 7.48 6.52
CA LEU A 130 -13.77 6.58 7.37
C LEU A 130 -14.50 5.27 7.68
N ALA A 131 -15.81 5.34 7.93
CA ALA A 131 -16.64 4.16 8.12
C ALA A 131 -16.64 3.26 6.87
N ASP A 132 -16.74 3.86 5.67
CA ASP A 132 -16.70 3.14 4.40
C ASP A 132 -15.34 2.50 4.13
N LYS A 133 -14.24 3.18 4.49
CA LYS A 133 -12.89 2.59 4.38
C LYS A 133 -12.71 1.41 5.33
N PHE A 134 -13.19 1.53 6.56
CA PHE A 134 -13.17 0.46 7.56
C PHE A 134 -13.98 -0.76 7.10
N SER A 135 -15.20 -0.55 6.60
CA SER A 135 -16.05 -1.64 6.12
C SER A 135 -15.45 -2.33 4.90
N ALA A 136 -14.78 -1.61 3.99
CA ALA A 136 -14.07 -2.21 2.85
C ALA A 136 -12.94 -3.16 3.31
N ILE A 137 -12.14 -2.76 4.30
CA ILE A 137 -11.06 -3.57 4.87
C ILE A 137 -11.62 -4.84 5.53
N THR A 138 -12.75 -4.71 6.24
CA THR A 138 -13.33 -5.76 7.08
C THR A 138 -14.30 -6.66 6.30
N TRP A 139 -14.62 -6.33 5.05
CA TRP A 139 -15.66 -7.00 4.29
C TRP A 139 -15.41 -8.51 4.13
N LYS A 140 -16.26 -9.33 4.74
CA LYS A 140 -16.07 -10.80 4.79
C LYS A 140 -16.02 -11.46 3.41
N SER A 141 -16.78 -10.97 2.43
CA SER A 141 -16.90 -11.60 1.10
C SER A 141 -15.82 -11.17 0.11
N THR A 142 -15.06 -10.11 0.41
CA THR A 142 -13.89 -9.73 -0.39
C THR A 142 -12.83 -10.83 -0.30
N ARG A 143 -12.12 -11.08 -1.41
CA ARG A 143 -11.14 -12.18 -1.55
C ARG A 143 -9.76 -11.68 -1.91
N GLU A 144 -9.70 -10.64 -2.72
CA GLU A 144 -8.48 -10.13 -3.30
C GLU A 144 -8.33 -8.64 -2.99
N MET A 145 -7.09 -8.20 -2.90
CA MET A 145 -6.78 -6.77 -2.89
C MET A 145 -5.61 -6.45 -3.79
N GLY A 146 -5.60 -5.25 -4.33
CA GLY A 146 -4.47 -4.65 -5.05
C GLY A 146 -4.01 -3.37 -4.39
N VAL A 147 -2.71 -3.12 -4.40
CA VAL A 147 -2.11 -1.93 -3.80
C VAL A 147 -1.23 -1.25 -4.83
N GLY A 148 -1.48 0.03 -5.08
CA GLY A 148 -0.68 0.87 -5.93
C GLY A 148 -0.41 2.23 -5.28
N TRP A 149 0.73 2.84 -5.59
CA TRP A 149 1.05 4.16 -5.06
C TRP A 149 1.91 4.97 -6.01
N ALA A 150 1.89 6.29 -5.84
CA ALA A 150 2.75 7.21 -6.57
C ALA A 150 3.31 8.29 -5.65
N PRO A 151 4.53 8.80 -5.88
CA PRO A 151 4.99 10.03 -5.23
C PRO A 151 4.11 11.20 -5.68
N LYS A 152 3.61 11.98 -4.72
CA LYS A 152 2.79 13.18 -5.00
C LYS A 152 3.58 14.24 -5.76
N ASP A 153 4.86 14.39 -5.42
CA ASP A 153 5.80 15.28 -6.11
C ASP A 153 7.09 14.50 -6.41
N ARG A 154 7.31 14.17 -7.70
CA ARG A 154 8.48 13.41 -8.16
C ARG A 154 9.82 14.12 -7.92
N SER A 155 9.81 15.44 -7.71
CA SER A 155 11.03 16.20 -7.40
C SER A 155 11.47 16.06 -5.94
N LYS A 156 10.53 15.71 -5.03
CA LYS A 156 10.78 15.60 -3.60
C LYS A 156 11.08 14.15 -3.20
N ARG A 157 12.36 13.82 -3.08
CA ARG A 157 12.79 12.52 -2.56
C ARG A 157 12.30 12.31 -1.13
N GLY A 158 11.62 11.20 -0.88
CA GLY A 158 11.04 10.90 0.43
C GLY A 158 9.83 11.77 0.79
N GLY A 159 9.27 12.50 -0.17
CA GLY A 159 8.07 13.30 0.03
C GLY A 159 6.80 12.47 0.18
N ARG A 160 5.67 13.18 0.15
CA ARG A 160 4.33 12.61 0.24
C ARG A 160 4.07 11.64 -0.91
N LYS A 161 3.31 10.60 -0.63
CA LYS A 161 2.87 9.56 -1.58
C LYS A 161 1.35 9.49 -1.52
N ILE A 162 0.75 9.06 -2.61
CA ILE A 162 -0.67 8.76 -2.73
C ILE A 162 -0.78 7.25 -2.85
N LEU A 163 -1.52 6.61 -1.94
CA LEU A 163 -1.83 5.19 -1.95
C LEU A 163 -3.24 4.98 -2.49
N VAL A 164 -3.41 3.96 -3.32
CA VAL A 164 -4.71 3.45 -3.76
C VAL A 164 -4.74 1.96 -3.42
N VAL A 165 -5.79 1.53 -2.73
CA VAL A 165 -6.06 0.12 -2.42
C VAL A 165 -7.40 -0.26 -3.02
N ARG A 166 -7.44 -1.37 -3.76
CA ARG A 166 -8.66 -1.90 -4.36
C ARG A 166 -8.99 -3.28 -3.82
N TYR A 167 -10.28 -3.57 -3.66
CA TYR A 167 -10.78 -4.80 -3.06
C TYR A 167 -11.77 -5.49 -3.98
N ASN A 168 -11.58 -6.78 -4.30
CA ASN A 168 -12.49 -7.56 -5.13
C ASN A 168 -12.89 -8.89 -4.44
N PRO A 169 -14.16 -9.34 -4.53
CA PRO A 169 -15.33 -8.57 -4.94
C PRO A 169 -15.53 -7.29 -4.12
N ALA A 170 -16.23 -6.31 -4.71
CA ALA A 170 -16.48 -5.03 -4.06
C ALA A 170 -17.16 -5.21 -2.69
N GLY A 171 -16.66 -4.46 -1.72
CA GLY A 171 -17.30 -4.27 -0.42
C GLY A 171 -18.39 -3.20 -0.46
N ASN A 172 -18.87 -2.84 0.72
CA ASN A 172 -19.82 -1.74 0.94
C ASN A 172 -21.12 -1.84 0.13
N GLN A 173 -21.50 -3.05 -0.28
CA GLN A 173 -22.68 -3.27 -1.10
C GLN A 173 -23.96 -3.04 -0.27
N PRO A 174 -24.89 -2.19 -0.74
CA PRO A 174 -26.16 -1.97 -0.05
C PRO A 174 -26.92 -3.29 0.17
N GLY A 175 -27.44 -3.49 1.38
CA GLY A 175 -28.17 -4.72 1.75
C GLY A 175 -27.29 -5.91 2.15
N GLU A 176 -25.97 -5.82 2.01
CA GLU A 176 -25.05 -6.92 2.31
C GLU A 176 -24.22 -6.72 3.58
N PHE A 177 -24.36 -5.59 4.28
CA PHE A 177 -23.59 -5.25 5.47
C PHE A 177 -23.73 -6.27 6.60
N GLU A 178 -24.95 -6.71 6.92
CA GLU A 178 -25.22 -7.66 8.01
C GLU A 178 -24.50 -9.00 7.81
N LYS A 179 -24.32 -9.43 6.55
CA LYS A 179 -23.63 -10.68 6.21
C LYS A 179 -22.10 -10.54 6.18
N ASN A 180 -21.60 -9.30 6.09
CA ASN A 180 -20.19 -9.01 5.81
C ASN A 180 -19.45 -8.34 6.95
N ILE A 181 -20.15 -7.76 7.92
CA ILE A 181 -19.58 -7.10 9.09
C ILE A 181 -20.29 -7.64 10.32
N GLU A 182 -19.65 -8.59 10.98
CA GLU A 182 -20.17 -9.23 12.19
C GLU A 182 -19.84 -8.36 13.42
N GLU A 183 -20.83 -8.15 14.30
CA GLU A 183 -20.67 -7.63 15.68
C GLU A 183 -19.84 -6.33 15.86
N PRO A 184 -20.44 -5.13 15.67
CA PRO A 184 -19.79 -3.87 16.01
C PRO A 184 -19.63 -3.65 17.53
N THR A 185 -20.17 -4.52 18.38
CA THR A 185 -20.10 -4.39 19.84
C THR A 185 -18.67 -4.54 20.38
N PHE A 186 -17.79 -5.26 19.67
CA PHE A 186 -16.37 -5.39 20.01
C PHE A 186 -15.56 -4.10 19.72
N LEU A 187 -16.14 -3.12 19.01
CA LEU A 187 -15.46 -1.88 18.60
C LEU A 187 -15.01 -1.01 19.78
N GLU A 188 -15.65 -1.11 20.95
CA GLU A 188 -15.30 -0.31 22.14
C GLU A 188 -13.92 -0.68 22.70
N TYR A 189 -13.41 -1.89 22.40
CA TYR A 189 -12.14 -2.41 22.93
C TYR A 189 -11.09 -2.69 21.85
N PHE A 190 -11.40 -2.42 20.57
CA PHE A 190 -10.48 -2.70 19.48
C PHE A 190 -9.36 -1.64 19.41
N GLU A 191 -8.17 -2.02 19.85
CA GLU A 191 -6.94 -1.31 19.53
C GLU A 191 -6.14 -2.15 18.54
N MET A 192 -5.94 -1.64 17.32
CA MET A 192 -4.95 -2.22 16.42
C MET A 192 -3.57 -1.85 16.97
N PRO A 193 -2.64 -2.81 17.16
CA PRO A 193 -1.32 -2.50 17.67
C PRO A 193 -0.70 -1.42 16.78
N THR A 194 -0.26 -0.32 17.42
CA THR A 194 0.43 0.76 16.73
C THR A 194 1.56 0.18 15.89
N ARG A 195 1.71 0.65 14.65
CA ARG A 195 2.86 0.29 13.81
C ARG A 195 4.13 0.35 14.66
N GLU A 196 4.84 -0.77 14.78
CA GLU A 196 6.16 -0.77 15.40
C GLU A 196 7.05 0.11 14.52
N ASP A 197 7.39 1.32 14.99
CA ASP A 197 8.31 2.19 14.27
C ASP A 197 9.70 1.53 14.33
N PRO A 198 10.25 1.02 13.21
CA PRO A 198 11.56 0.39 13.22
C PRO A 198 12.67 1.39 13.58
N ASP A 199 12.41 2.69 13.49
CA ASP A 199 13.33 3.75 13.92
C ASP A 199 13.16 4.11 15.41
N ARG A 200 12.17 3.58 16.14
CA ARG A 200 11.94 3.87 17.58
C ARG A 200 13.17 3.52 18.43
N TRP A 201 13.90 2.47 18.05
CA TRP A 201 15.15 2.05 18.70
C TRP A 201 16.41 2.78 18.21
N ARG A 202 16.36 3.59 17.13
CA ARG A 202 17.53 4.36 16.65
C ARG A 202 17.94 5.49 17.58
N ASN A 203 17.05 5.92 18.46
CA ASN A 203 17.37 6.93 19.49
C ASN A 203 18.15 6.33 20.68
N GLY A 204 18.28 4.99 20.76
CA GLY A 204 19.13 4.28 21.70
C GLY A 204 20.27 3.57 20.97
N SER A 205 21.37 4.27 20.71
CA SER A 205 22.72 3.74 20.41
C SER A 205 22.79 2.30 19.86
N ALA A 206 22.34 2.07 18.62
CA ALA A 206 22.84 0.96 17.78
C ALA A 206 22.50 1.24 16.31
N THR A 207 23.51 1.58 15.52
CA THR A 207 23.39 1.77 14.07
C THR A 207 23.23 0.40 13.40
N LEU A 208 22.01 -0.13 13.36
CA LEU A 208 21.74 -1.39 12.66
C LEU A 208 21.67 -1.10 11.15
N ARG A 209 22.78 -1.37 10.47
CA ARG A 209 22.99 -1.22 9.02
C ARG A 209 22.26 -2.32 8.22
N TYR A 210 20.94 -2.46 8.34
CA TYR A 210 20.20 -3.45 7.54
C TYR A 210 20.36 -3.18 6.03
N GLY A 211 20.21 -1.92 5.59
CA GLY A 211 20.37 -1.58 4.17
C GLY A 211 21.81 -1.69 3.61
N LEU A 212 22.83 -1.78 4.46
CA LEU A 212 24.22 -1.97 4.01
C LEU A 212 24.54 -3.46 3.86
N VAL A 213 23.95 -4.31 4.71
CA VAL A 213 24.10 -5.77 4.62
C VAL A 213 23.37 -6.30 3.39
N ASP A 214 22.15 -5.85 3.09
CA ASP A 214 21.41 -6.30 1.91
C ASP A 214 22.06 -5.84 0.60
N VAL A 215 22.57 -4.60 0.56
CA VAL A 215 23.36 -4.11 -0.58
C VAL A 215 24.65 -4.91 -0.73
N GLN A 216 25.32 -5.26 0.37
CA GLN A 216 26.54 -6.06 0.34
C GLN A 216 26.25 -7.50 -0.14
N ILE A 217 25.15 -8.12 0.33
CA ILE A 217 24.69 -9.44 -0.11
C ILE A 217 24.34 -9.41 -1.60
N CYS A 218 23.61 -8.39 -2.08
CA CYS A 218 23.31 -8.21 -3.49
C CYS A 218 24.58 -8.04 -4.34
N ILE A 219 25.56 -7.28 -3.84
CA ILE A 219 26.86 -7.12 -4.51
C ILE A 219 27.62 -8.45 -4.56
N TYR A 220 27.65 -9.22 -3.47
CA TYR A 220 28.31 -10.53 -3.44
C TYR A 220 27.64 -11.54 -4.37
N LEU A 221 26.31 -11.62 -4.36
CA LEU A 221 25.54 -12.47 -5.28
C LEU A 221 25.77 -12.06 -6.74
N PHE A 222 25.85 -10.75 -7.03
CA PHE A 222 26.19 -10.27 -8.37
C PHE A 222 27.62 -10.63 -8.78
N VAL A 223 28.62 -10.43 -7.90
CA VAL A 223 30.03 -10.81 -8.20
C VAL A 223 30.17 -12.32 -8.43
N LEU A 224 29.43 -13.14 -7.69
CA LEU A 224 29.44 -14.60 -7.84
C LEU A 224 28.73 -15.07 -9.11
N THR A 225 27.68 -14.38 -9.55
CA THR A 225 26.89 -14.76 -10.74
C THR A 225 27.35 -14.09 -12.03
N PHE A 226 28.07 -12.96 -11.95
CA PHE A 226 28.60 -12.22 -13.11
C PHE A 226 29.45 -13.07 -14.06
N PRO A 227 30.33 -13.98 -13.60
CA PRO A 227 31.07 -14.89 -14.49
C PRO A 227 30.15 -15.82 -15.29
N PHE A 228 29.06 -16.30 -14.68
CA PHE A 228 28.09 -17.18 -15.31
C PHE A 228 27.25 -16.45 -16.35
N ILE A 229 26.82 -15.21 -16.04
CA ILE A 229 26.10 -14.33 -16.98
C ILE A 229 27.00 -13.99 -18.17
N ARG A 230 28.29 -13.71 -17.93
CA ARG A 230 29.27 -13.44 -19.00
C ARG A 230 29.52 -14.66 -19.89
N LYS A 231 29.51 -15.87 -19.32
CA LYS A 231 29.64 -17.14 -20.04
C LYS A 231 28.40 -17.43 -20.89
N ALA A 232 27.20 -17.20 -20.34
CA ALA A 232 25.93 -17.33 -21.06
C ALA A 232 25.85 -16.35 -22.26
N LEU A 233 26.21 -15.09 -22.06
CA LEU A 233 26.22 -14.08 -23.13
C LEU A 233 27.28 -14.33 -24.21
N ARG A 234 28.43 -14.93 -23.85
CA ARG A 234 29.44 -15.38 -24.84
C ARG A 234 28.97 -16.61 -25.61
N SER A 235 28.26 -17.53 -24.98
CA SER A 235 27.66 -18.70 -25.63
C SER A 235 26.55 -18.30 -26.61
N TYR A 236 25.81 -17.23 -26.30
CA TYR A 236 24.73 -16.71 -27.15
C TYR A 236 25.25 -15.99 -28.41
N LYS A 237 26.40 -15.28 -28.31
CA LYS A 237 27.06 -14.67 -29.48
C LYS A 237 27.69 -15.68 -30.46
N GLY A 238 27.72 -16.97 -30.11
CA GLY A 238 28.23 -18.05 -30.97
C GLY A 238 27.17 -18.71 -31.85
N LEU A 239 25.88 -18.37 -31.69
CA LEU A 239 24.78 -19.02 -32.41
C LEU A 239 24.00 -17.97 -33.23
N HIS A 240 24.12 -18.06 -34.56
CA HIS A 240 23.58 -17.18 -35.61
C HIS A 240 24.31 -15.83 -35.73
N VAL A 241 25.06 -15.56 -36.81
CA VAL A 241 24.54 -15.26 -38.14
C VAL A 241 25.48 -15.78 -39.25
N LYS A 242 25.07 -16.84 -39.98
CA LYS A 242 25.46 -17.05 -41.39
C LYS A 242 24.32 -16.51 -42.24
N ILE A 243 24.42 -15.25 -42.65
CA ILE A 243 23.69 -14.75 -43.81
C ILE A 243 24.54 -15.16 -45.01
N ILE A 244 24.05 -16.12 -45.79
CA ILE A 244 24.59 -16.39 -47.12
C ILE A 244 23.86 -15.42 -48.06
N ILE A 245 24.66 -14.65 -48.79
CA ILE A 245 24.30 -13.76 -49.88
C ILE A 245 24.38 -14.57 -51.17
N GLU A 246 23.34 -14.44 -52.00
CA GLU A 246 23.15 -14.68 -53.45
C GLU A 246 21.83 -15.40 -53.76
#